data_AF-A0A7V6LF11-F1
#
_entry.id   AF-A0A7V6LF11-F1
#
_cell.length_a   1.000
_cell.length_b   1.000
_cell.length_c   1.000
_cell.angle_alpha   90.00
_cell.angle_beta   90.00
_cell.angle_gamma   90.00
#
_symmetry.space_group_name_H-M   'P 1'
#
loop_
_entity.id
_entity.type
_entity.pdbx_description
1 polymer ?
#
loop_
_entity_poly.entity_id
_entity_poly.type
_entity_poly.pdbx_seq_one_letter_code
_entity_poly.pdbx_strand_id
1 'polypeptide(L)'
;PAGERVRFRFALAGGITAGLGWLLVSSGFRFYVNRFANYASTYGSLGGIIVLLIWLYLNSVIIMVGAEVTAALVYQSDARQKAPDAGA
;
A
#
# COMPACT_ATOMS: atom_id res chain seq x y z
N PRO A 1 25.12 10.09 13.32
CA PRO A 1 23.81 9.68 12.76
C PRO A 1 23.71 8.14 12.76
N ALA A 2 23.45 7.57 13.93
CA ALA A 2 23.31 6.13 14.10
C ALA A 2 21.97 5.69 13.51
N GLY A 3 22.00 4.72 12.61
CA GLY A 3 20.81 4.17 11.97
C GLY A 3 19.82 3.67 13.01
N GLU A 4 18.76 4.46 13.22
CA GLU A 4 17.62 4.10 14.03
C GLU A 4 16.99 2.88 13.35
N ARG A 5 17.30 1.70 13.89
CA ARG A 5 16.89 0.44 13.30
C ARG A 5 15.38 0.41 13.36
N VAL A 6 14.72 0.72 12.23
CA VAL A 6 13.29 0.48 12.07
C VAL A 6 13.07 -0.96 12.49
N ARG A 7 12.39 -1.14 13.62
CA ARG A 7 12.15 -2.45 14.20
C ARG A 7 11.51 -3.28 13.09
N PHE A 8 12.13 -4.40 12.72
CA PHE A 8 11.70 -5.25 11.60
C PHE A 8 10.19 -5.59 11.67
N ARG A 9 9.65 -5.62 12.90
CA ARG A 9 8.24 -5.79 13.24
C ARG A 9 7.31 -4.71 12.67
N PHE A 10 7.74 -3.44 12.61
CA PHE A 10 6.95 -2.33 12.07
C PHE A 10 6.93 -2.33 10.54
N ALA A 11 8.09 -2.62 9.92
CA ALA A 11 8.17 -2.85 8.48
C ALA A 11 7.32 -4.07 8.05
N LEU A 12 7.30 -5.14 8.86
CA LEU A 12 6.42 -6.29 8.65
C LEU A 12 4.93 -5.93 8.74
N ALA A 13 4.52 -5.05 9.66
CA ALA A 13 3.13 -4.61 9.77
C ALA A 13 2.67 -3.82 8.53
N GLY A 14 3.52 -2.91 8.03
CA GLY A 14 3.27 -2.22 6.76
C GLY A 14 3.22 -3.17 5.57
N GLY A 15 4.15 -4.13 5.51
CA GLY A 15 4.19 -5.17 4.48
C GLY A 15 2.95 -6.09 4.47
N ILE A 16 2.46 -6.50 5.65
CA ILE A 16 1.21 -7.27 5.77
C ILE A 16 0.01 -6.45 5.27
N THR A 17 -0.05 -5.16 5.63
CA THR A 17 -1.14 -4.28 5.19
C THR A 17 -1.12 -4.10 3.67
N ALA A 18 0.06 -3.89 3.09
CA ALA A 18 0.24 -3.83 1.65
C ALA A 18 -0.13 -5.16 0.98
N GLY A 19 0.27 -6.30 1.56
CA GLY A 19 -0.08 -7.63 1.07
C GLY A 19 -1.59 -7.90 1.06
N LEU A 20 -2.31 -7.49 2.10
CA LEU A 20 -3.78 -7.57 2.16
C LEU A 20 -4.43 -6.67 1.10
N GLY A 21 -3.93 -5.44 0.96
CA GLY A 21 -4.39 -4.52 -0.09
C GLY A 21 -4.17 -5.09 -1.50
N TRP A 22 -3.02 -5.70 -1.73
CA TRP A 22 -2.70 -6.34 -3.01
C TRP A 22 -3.60 -7.53 -3.33
N LEU A 23 -3.95 -8.36 -2.34
CA LEU A 23 -4.94 -9.44 -2.50
C LEU A 23 -6.33 -8.91 -2.88
N LEU A 24 -6.79 -7.86 -2.18
CA LEU A 24 -8.07 -7.23 -2.46
C LEU A 24 -8.11 -6.62 -3.88
N VAL A 25 -7.06 -5.87 -4.25
CA VAL A 25 -6.92 -5.28 -5.58
C VAL A 25 -6.84 -6.34 -6.66
N SER A 26 -6.11 -7.43 -6.44
CA SER A 26 -6.01 -8.52 -7.42
C SER A 26 -7.37 -9.18 -7.67
N SER A 27 -8.15 -9.41 -6.62
CA SER A 27 -9.53 -9.93 -6.75
C SER A 27 -10.47 -8.92 -7.43
N GLY A 28 -10.45 -7.66 -7.00
CA GLY A 28 -11.28 -6.60 -7.57
C GLY A 28 -10.94 -6.33 -9.04
N PHE A 29 -9.67 -6.36 -9.41
CA PHE A 29 -9.21 -6.16 -10.77
C PHE A 29 -9.64 -7.28 -11.71
N ARG A 30 -9.64 -8.55 -11.26
CA ARG A 30 -10.22 -9.65 -12.04
C ARG A 30 -11.69 -9.38 -12.38
N PHE A 31 -12.47 -8.94 -11.40
CA PHE A 31 -13.88 -8.59 -11.64
C PHE A 31 -14.02 -7.40 -12.59
N TYR A 32 -13.20 -6.36 -12.40
CA TYR A 32 -13.15 -5.18 -13.26
C TYR A 32 -12.85 -5.56 -14.72
N VAL A 33 -11.78 -6.32 -14.96
CA VAL A 33 -11.37 -6.73 -16.32
C VAL A 33 -12.44 -7.62 -16.97
N ASN A 34 -13.04 -8.55 -16.24
CA ASN A 34 -14.13 -9.38 -16.79
C ASN A 34 -15.35 -8.56 -17.22
N ARG A 35 -15.68 -7.48 -16.50
CA ARG A 35 -16.77 -6.57 -16.89
C ARG A 35 -16.37 -5.66 -18.05
N PHE A 36 -15.11 -5.22 -18.09
CA PHE A 36 -14.58 -4.31 -19.10
C PHE A 36 -14.16 -4.97 -20.42
N ALA A 37 -14.01 -6.29 -20.48
CA ALA A 37 -13.67 -7.01 -21.70
C ALA A 37 -14.62 -6.71 -22.87
N ASN A 38 -15.92 -6.53 -22.59
CA ASN A 38 -16.92 -6.14 -23.60
C ASN A 38 -16.76 -4.69 -24.09
N TYR A 39 -16.34 -3.76 -23.21
CA TYR A 39 -16.08 -2.35 -23.59
C TYR A 39 -14.73 -2.17 -24.29
N ALA A 40 -13.73 -3.00 -23.95
CA ALA A 40 -12.43 -3.02 -24.61
C ALA A 40 -12.56 -3.37 -26.11
N SER A 41 -13.60 -4.12 -26.52
CA SER A 41 -13.84 -4.40 -27.94
C SER A 41 -14.22 -3.17 -28.76
N THR A 42 -14.87 -2.17 -28.15
CA THR A 42 -15.27 -0.92 -28.83
C THR A 42 -14.14 0.11 -28.85
N TYR A 43 -13.33 0.17 -27.78
CA TYR A 43 -12.25 1.14 -27.61
C TYR A 43 -10.85 0.59 -27.89
N GLY A 44 -10.72 -0.69 -28.24
CA GLY A 44 -9.47 -1.34 -28.65
C GLY A 44 -8.31 -1.11 -27.67
N SER A 45 -7.20 -0.59 -28.18
CA SER A 45 -5.96 -0.31 -27.43
C SER A 45 -6.12 0.72 -26.31
N LEU A 46 -7.04 1.69 -26.46
CA LEU A 46 -7.35 2.69 -25.42
C LEU A 46 -7.90 2.03 -24.15
N GLY A 47 -8.75 1.00 -24.31
CA GLY A 47 -9.27 0.22 -23.19
C GLY A 47 -8.16 -0.49 -22.41
N GLY A 48 -7.18 -1.06 -23.12
CA GLY A 48 -6.01 -1.70 -22.51
C GLY A 48 -5.14 -0.73 -21.70
N ILE A 49 -4.89 0.47 -22.23
CA ILE A 49 -4.11 1.50 -21.53
C ILE A 49 -4.81 1.95 -20.24
N ILE A 50 -6.13 2.20 -20.30
CA ILE A 50 -6.89 2.63 -19.11
C ILE A 50 -6.86 1.55 -18.02
N VAL A 51 -7.03 0.28 -18.40
CA VAL A 51 -6.92 -0.86 -17.48
C VAL A 51 -5.53 -0.92 -16.83
N LEU A 52 -4.47 -0.72 -17.62
CA LEU A 52 -3.10 -0.67 -17.11
C LEU A 52 -2.88 0.50 -16.14
N LEU A 53 -3.39 1.69 -16.47
CA LEU A 53 -3.28 2.86 -15.60
C LEU A 53 -4.01 2.66 -14.27
N ILE A 54 -5.20 2.06 -14.29
CA ILE A 54 -5.93 1.71 -13.06
C ILE A 54 -5.16 0.67 -12.25
N TRP A 55 -4.57 -0.34 -12.91
CA TRP A 55 -3.75 -1.33 -12.23
C TRP A 55 -2.55 -0.69 -11.52
N LEU A 56 -1.80 0.16 -12.23
CA LEU A 56 -0.65 0.88 -11.66
C LEU A 56 -1.09 1.83 -10.54
N TYR A 57 -2.18 2.55 -10.73
CA TYR A 57 -2.75 3.44 -9.72
C TYR A 57 -3.08 2.68 -8.43
N LEU A 58 -3.76 1.54 -8.51
CA LEU A 58 -4.10 0.74 -7.35
C LEU A 58 -2.85 0.20 -6.64
N ASN A 59 -1.83 -0.23 -7.38
CA ASN A 59 -0.55 -0.65 -6.79
C ASN A 59 0.15 0.51 -6.06
N SER A 60 0.14 1.71 -6.63
CA SER A 60 0.68 2.90 -5.97
C SER A 60 -0.04 3.21 -4.67
N VAL A 61 -1.37 3.11 -4.64
CA VAL A 61 -2.16 3.30 -3.40
C VAL A 61 -1.78 2.26 -2.35
N ILE A 62 -1.64 0.98 -2.72
CA ILE A 62 -1.23 -0.09 -1.80
C ILE A 62 0.13 0.22 -1.15
N ILE A 63 1.11 0.64 -1.96
CA ILE A 63 2.45 0.96 -1.48
C ILE A 63 2.40 2.18 -0.55
N MET A 64 1.66 3.22 -0.93
CA MET A 64 1.52 4.44 -0.13
C MET A 64 0.87 4.15 1.23
N VAL A 65 -0.19 3.34 1.26
CA VAL A 65 -0.84 2.91 2.51
C VAL A 65 0.11 2.09 3.38
N GLY A 66 0.86 1.14 2.80
CA GLY A 66 1.87 0.37 3.54
C GLY A 66 2.97 1.25 4.15
N ALA A 67 3.38 2.30 3.42
CA ALA A 67 4.36 3.28 3.87
C ALA A 67 3.80 4.15 5.01
N GLU A 68 2.57 4.65 4.90
CA GLU A 68 1.90 5.43 5.95
C GLU A 68 1.74 4.62 7.25
N VAL A 69 1.34 3.35 7.15
CA VAL A 69 1.23 2.47 8.33
C VAL A 69 2.59 2.26 8.99
N THR A 70 3.62 2.04 8.19
CA THR A 70 4.99 1.91 8.72
C THR A 70 5.45 3.20 9.41
N ALA A 71 5.20 4.36 8.79
CA ALA A 71 5.56 5.66 9.34
C ALA A 71 4.79 5.99 10.63
N ALA A 72 3.49 5.71 10.67
CA ALA A 72 2.65 5.93 11.85
C ALA A 72 3.08 5.09 13.06
N LEU A 73 3.58 3.87 12.80
CA LEU A 73 4.10 2.99 13.85
C LEU A 73 5.47 3.46 14.37
N VAL A 74 6.35 3.94 13.49
CA VAL A 74 7.66 4.51 13.88
C VAL A 74 7.48 5.79 14.69
N TYR A 75 6.60 6.69 14.24
CA TYR A 75 6.31 7.94 14.97
C TYR A 75 5.78 7.68 16.39
N GLN A 76 4.89 6.69 16.55
CA GLN A 76 4.37 6.29 17.87
C GLN A 76 5.45 5.67 18.76
N SER A 77 6.39 4.88 18.20
CA SER A 77 7.49 4.33 19.00
C SER A 77 8.44 5.41 19.50
N ASP A 78 8.74 6.42 18.67
CA ASP A 78 9.63 7.52 19.05
C ASP A 78 8.98 8.42 20.11
N ALA A 79 7.68 8.72 19.96
CA ALA A 79 6.92 9.46 20.95
C ALA A 79 6.87 8.75 22.32
N ARG A 80 6.76 7.41 22.32
CA ARG A 80 6.73 6.61 23.55
C ARG A 80 8.10 6.50 24.23
N GLN A 81 9.18 6.61 23.47
CA GLN A 81 10.54 6.55 24.00
C GLN A 81 11.00 7.86 24.63
N LYS A 82 10.38 9.00 24.28
CA LYS A 82 10.70 10.32 24.85
C LYS A 82 9.96 10.63 26.17
N ALA A 83 8.87 9.91 26.47
CA ALA A 83 8.10 10.01 27.70
C ALA A 83 8.75 9.43 28.99
N PRO A 84 9.54 8.34 28.97
CA PRO A 84 10.17 7.80 30.18
C PRO A 84 11.24 8.71 30.83
N ASP A 85 11.78 9.70 30.10
CA ASP A 85 12.86 10.55 30.59
C ASP A 85 12.38 11.83 31.29
N ALA A 86 11.07 12.13 31.26
CA ALA A 86 10.48 13.32 31.87
C ALA A 86 9.91 13.08 33.28
N GLY A 87 10.02 11.85 33.80
CA GLY A 87 9.44 11.42 35.08
C GLY A 87 10.43 10.90 36.11
N ALA A 88 11.74 11.14 35.94
CA ALA A 88 12.79 10.77 36.89
C ALA A 88 13.38 12.02 37.56
#